data_AF-A0A7V1IF91-F1
#
_entry.id   AF-A0A7V1IF91-F1
#
_cell.length_a   1.000
_cell.length_b   1.000
_cell.length_c   1.000
_cell.angle_alpha   90.00
_cell.angle_beta   90.00
_cell.angle_gamma   90.00
#
_symmetry.space_group_name_H-M   'P 1'
#
loop_
_entity.id
_entity.type
_entity.pdbx_description
1 polymer ?
#
loop_
_entity_poly.entity_id
_entity_poly.type
_entity_poly.pdbx_seq_one_letter_code
_entity_poly.pdbx_strand_id
1 'polypeptide(L)'
;MSASARRRATASPSCCTTSPAEGRKIISPSPRRSSSMTARPKGGLGRGLEALFAESRQELEKSPPSEIEIARIHPRADQPRRSFSSETLREMTQSIKAQGVLVPLLVT
;
A
#
# COMPACT_ATOMS: atom_id res chain seq x y z
N MET A 1 35.48 29.77 -38.78
CA MET A 1 34.62 28.57 -38.84
C MET A 1 34.37 28.10 -37.41
N SER A 2 33.08 27.99 -37.01
CA SER A 2 32.47 27.33 -35.82
C SER A 2 33.08 27.54 -34.41
N ALA A 3 32.37 28.17 -33.46
CA ALA A 3 31.30 27.59 -32.60
C ALA A 3 31.83 26.52 -31.61
N SER A 4 31.43 26.38 -30.35
CA SER A 4 30.57 27.08 -29.39
C SER A 4 30.93 26.54 -28.00
N ALA A 5 30.64 27.32 -26.96
CA ALA A 5 30.95 27.10 -25.56
C ALA A 5 30.20 25.95 -24.87
N ARG A 6 30.80 25.42 -23.79
CA ARG A 6 30.28 25.21 -22.42
C ARG A 6 30.88 23.94 -21.80
N ARG A 7 31.61 24.13 -20.70
CA ARG A 7 32.13 23.05 -19.84
C ARG A 7 30.97 22.41 -19.08
N ARG A 8 30.94 21.07 -19.04
CA ARG A 8 29.89 20.26 -18.41
C ARG A 8 30.00 20.23 -16.89
N ALA A 9 28.83 20.20 -16.26
CA ALA A 9 28.59 20.05 -14.84
C ALA A 9 29.25 18.79 -14.24
N THR A 10 29.78 18.93 -13.03
CA THR A 10 30.25 17.83 -12.18
C THR A 10 29.06 16.99 -11.72
N ALA A 11 29.15 15.68 -11.93
CA ALA A 11 28.12 14.70 -11.59
C ALA A 11 27.96 14.55 -10.07
N SER A 12 26.71 14.48 -9.62
CA SER A 12 26.31 14.11 -8.26
C SER A 12 26.68 12.65 -7.93
N PRO A 13 27.08 12.34 -6.68
CA PRO A 13 27.26 10.97 -6.23
C PRO A 13 25.94 10.44 -5.66
N SER A 14 25.13 9.75 -6.48
CA SER A 14 24.03 8.93 -5.98
C SER A 14 24.51 7.50 -5.81
N CYS A 15 24.87 7.17 -4.58
CA CYS A 15 25.15 5.84 -4.07
C CYS A 15 23.84 5.03 -4.01
N CYS A 16 23.61 4.19 -5.01
CA CYS A 16 22.60 3.13 -4.95
C CYS A 16 23.33 1.78 -5.00
N THR A 17 23.60 1.21 -3.83
CA THR A 17 24.18 -0.13 -3.67
C THR A 17 23.09 -1.18 -3.73
N THR A 18 22.82 -1.70 -4.92
CA THR A 18 22.34 -3.08 -5.09
C THR A 18 23.10 -3.68 -6.27
N SER A 19 24.25 -4.25 -5.99
CA SER A 19 25.00 -5.08 -6.93
C SER A 19 24.24 -6.40 -7.15
N PRO A 20 23.85 -6.76 -8.38
CA PRO A 20 23.36 -8.10 -8.65
C PRO A 20 24.56 -9.04 -8.84
N ALA A 21 24.59 -10.10 -8.03
CA ALA A 21 25.55 -11.19 -8.15
C ALA A 21 25.42 -11.87 -9.51
N GLU A 22 26.54 -12.00 -10.20
CA GLU A 22 26.71 -12.73 -11.44
C GLU A 22 26.47 -14.24 -11.24
N GLY A 23 25.46 -14.77 -11.90
CA GLY A 23 25.16 -16.20 -11.91
C GLY A 23 24.82 -16.65 -13.33
N ARG A 24 25.82 -17.19 -14.05
CA ARG A 24 25.64 -17.83 -15.36
C ARG A 24 24.84 -19.11 -15.21
N LYS A 25 23.71 -19.23 -15.94
CA LYS A 25 23.19 -20.54 -16.36
C LYS A 25 22.90 -20.56 -17.86
N ILE A 26 23.61 -21.46 -18.51
CA ILE A 26 23.51 -21.86 -19.91
C ILE A 26 22.13 -22.51 -20.09
N ILE A 27 21.22 -21.88 -20.82
CA ILE A 27 19.95 -22.49 -21.21
C ILE A 27 19.81 -22.31 -22.72
N SER A 28 19.87 -23.42 -23.45
CA SER A 28 19.62 -23.52 -24.89
C SER A 28 18.19 -23.09 -25.23
N PRO A 29 17.94 -22.38 -26.36
CA PRO A 29 16.59 -21.98 -26.71
C PRO A 29 15.83 -23.16 -27.31
N SER A 30 14.76 -23.61 -26.64
CA SER A 30 13.75 -24.48 -27.26
C SER A 30 12.94 -23.69 -28.31
N PRO A 31 12.45 -24.33 -29.39
CA PRO A 31 11.75 -23.62 -30.45
C PRO A 31 10.39 -23.12 -29.95
N ARG A 32 10.12 -21.83 -30.19
CA ARG A 32 8.80 -21.21 -29.97
C ARG A 32 7.77 -21.88 -30.86
N ARG A 33 6.90 -22.70 -30.28
CA ARG A 33 5.66 -23.13 -30.92
C ARG A 33 4.65 -21.99 -30.78
N SER A 34 4.43 -21.22 -31.85
CA SER A 34 3.35 -20.23 -31.90
C SER A 34 2.02 -20.96 -32.08
N SER A 35 1.15 -20.91 -31.08
CA SER A 35 -0.27 -21.26 -31.24
C SER A 35 -1.12 -20.02 -31.01
N SER A 36 -1.99 -19.78 -31.97
CA SER A 36 -2.87 -18.63 -32.18
C SER A 36 -3.92 -18.40 -31.10
N MET A 37 -4.21 -17.10 -30.88
CA MET A 37 -5.33 -16.44 -30.21
C MET A 37 -6.39 -17.28 -29.45
N THR A 38 -6.48 -17.04 -28.15
CA THR A 38 -7.75 -16.77 -27.45
C THR A 38 -7.50 -15.61 -26.50
N ALA A 39 -8.39 -14.61 -26.49
CA ALA A 39 -8.32 -13.51 -25.54
C ALA A 39 -8.39 -14.10 -24.12
N ARG A 40 -7.28 -14.07 -23.40
CA ARG A 40 -7.30 -14.40 -21.97
C ARG A 40 -8.31 -13.45 -21.33
N PRO A 41 -9.30 -13.93 -20.56
CA PRO A 41 -10.02 -13.01 -19.71
C PRO A 41 -8.94 -12.33 -18.86
N LYS A 42 -8.93 -10.99 -18.89
CA LYS A 42 -8.14 -10.20 -17.96
C LYS A 42 -8.74 -10.46 -16.58
N GLY A 43 -8.42 -11.60 -15.98
CA GLY A 43 -8.61 -11.90 -14.57
C GLY A 43 -7.61 -11.10 -13.75
N GLY A 44 -7.55 -9.79 -14.00
CA GLY A 44 -6.83 -8.85 -13.16
C GLY A 44 -7.67 -8.58 -11.93
N LEU A 45 -7.08 -8.77 -10.75
CA LEU A 45 -7.44 -8.10 -9.48
C LEU A 45 -8.93 -7.98 -9.11
N GLY A 46 -9.80 -8.87 -9.59
CA GLY A 46 -11.25 -8.70 -9.41
C GLY A 46 -11.84 -9.37 -8.18
N ARG A 47 -11.11 -10.30 -7.53
CA ARG A 47 -11.62 -11.11 -6.39
C ARG A 47 -10.59 -11.45 -5.31
N GLY A 48 -9.32 -11.07 -5.49
CA GLY A 48 -8.23 -11.52 -4.62
C GLY A 48 -8.28 -10.95 -3.20
N LEU A 49 -8.62 -9.66 -3.05
CA LEU A 49 -8.73 -9.03 -1.73
C LEU A 49 -10.04 -9.42 -1.04
N GLU A 50 -11.14 -9.49 -1.78
CA GLU A 50 -12.43 -9.89 -1.23
C GLU A 50 -12.39 -11.31 -0.65
N ALA A 51 -11.67 -12.24 -1.29
CA ALA A 51 -11.42 -13.58 -0.75
C ALA A 51 -10.64 -13.59 0.58
N LEU A 52 -9.81 -12.57 0.85
CA LEU A 52 -9.05 -12.46 2.10
C LEU A 52 -9.86 -11.79 3.23
N PHE A 53 -10.77 -10.87 2.88
CA PHE A 53 -11.55 -10.10 3.87
C PHE A 53 -12.98 -10.60 4.07
N ALA A 54 -13.45 -11.58 3.28
CA ALA A 54 -14.78 -12.17 3.42
C ALA A 54 -15.01 -12.77 4.82
N GLU A 55 -14.00 -13.44 5.37
CA GLU A 55 -14.07 -14.05 6.70
C GLU A 55 -14.09 -12.98 7.81
N SER A 56 -13.30 -11.91 7.67
CA SER A 56 -13.23 -10.82 8.65
C SER A 56 -14.53 -10.02 8.75
N ARG A 57 -15.24 -9.86 7.63
CA ARG A 57 -16.57 -9.23 7.61
C ARG A 57 -17.60 -10.05 8.40
N GLN A 58 -17.55 -11.38 8.32
CA GLN A 58 -18.44 -12.23 9.11
C GLN A 58 -18.14 -12.18 10.61
N GLU A 59 -16.88 -11.99 11.00
CA GLU A 59 -16.49 -11.87 12.42
C GLU A 59 -17.05 -10.60 13.07
N LEU A 60 -17.00 -9.47 12.35
CA LEU A 60 -17.55 -8.18 12.77
C LEU A 60 -19.07 -8.23 13.00
N GLU A 61 -19.80 -9.12 12.30
CA GLU A 61 -21.23 -9.30 12.54
C GLU A 61 -21.56 -10.28 13.67
N LYS A 62 -20.62 -11.18 14.02
CA LYS A 62 -20.84 -12.22 15.05
C LYS A 62 -20.69 -11.69 16.47
N SER A 63 -19.94 -10.62 16.68
CA SER A 63 -19.72 -10.02 18.00
C SER A 63 -20.15 -8.56 18.00
N PRO A 64 -21.18 -8.19 18.80
CA PRO A 64 -21.54 -6.78 18.92
C PRO A 64 -20.38 -6.02 19.60
N PRO A 65 -20.07 -4.79 19.13
CA PRO A 65 -19.04 -3.99 19.76
C PRO A 65 -19.42 -3.66 21.20
N SER A 66 -18.45 -3.73 22.12
CA SER A 66 -18.63 -3.35 23.51
C SER A 66 -18.40 -1.86 23.72
N GLU A 67 -19.17 -1.23 24.60
CA GLU A 67 -18.91 0.15 25.05
C GLU A 67 -17.82 0.17 26.13
N ILE A 68 -16.84 1.06 25.97
CA ILE A 68 -15.70 1.22 26.88
C ILE A 68 -15.49 2.71 27.12
N GLU A 69 -15.16 3.08 28.36
CA GLU A 69 -14.79 4.45 28.72
C GLU A 69 -13.57 4.92 27.93
N ILE A 70 -13.66 6.11 27.32
CA ILE A 70 -12.58 6.69 26.50
C ILE A 70 -11.28 6.84 27.30
N ALA A 71 -11.38 7.12 28.61
CA ALA A 71 -10.23 7.29 29.50
C ALA A 71 -9.38 6.02 29.65
N ARG A 72 -9.93 4.84 29.35
CA ARG A 72 -9.21 3.55 29.38
C ARG A 72 -8.46 3.25 28.08
N ILE A 73 -8.66 4.05 27.03
CA ILE A 73 -8.06 3.85 25.72
C ILE A 73 -6.79 4.70 25.61
N HIS A 74 -5.68 4.05 25.30
CA HIS A 74 -4.39 4.71 25.08
C HIS A 74 -3.80 4.34 23.71
N PRO A 75 -3.15 5.29 23.02
CA PRO A 75 -2.47 5.00 21.77
C PRO A 75 -1.29 4.05 22.01
N ARG A 76 -1.08 3.11 21.09
CA ARG A 76 0.03 2.17 21.17
C ARG A 76 1.37 2.87 20.86
N ALA A 77 2.42 2.52 21.60
CA ALA A 77 3.73 3.17 21.54
C ALA A 77 4.50 2.96 20.22
N ASP A 78 4.11 1.99 19.39
CA ASP A 78 4.74 1.60 18.13
C ASP A 78 3.91 1.99 16.89
N GLN A 79 2.87 2.83 17.03
CA GLN A 79 2.07 3.25 15.87
C GLN A 79 2.92 4.09 14.90
N PRO A 80 3.00 3.71 13.61
CA PRO A 80 3.87 4.36 12.63
C PRO A 80 3.32 5.72 12.16
N ARG A 81 1.99 5.87 12.09
CA ARG A 81 1.34 7.15 11.76
C ARG A 81 0.89 7.85 13.04
N ARG A 82 1.49 9.01 13.34
CA ARG A 82 1.15 9.83 14.51
C ARG A 82 0.72 11.25 14.17
N SER A 83 1.14 11.75 13.01
CA SER A 83 0.84 13.09 12.55
C SER A 83 -0.40 13.11 11.67
N PHE A 84 -1.35 13.98 12.03
CA PHE A 84 -2.53 14.31 11.25
C PHE A 84 -2.56 15.82 11.04
N SER A 85 -3.08 16.28 9.90
CA SER A 85 -3.35 17.71 9.66
C SER A 85 -4.44 18.21 10.60
N SER A 86 -4.27 19.43 11.12
CA SER A 86 -5.22 20.07 12.03
C SER A 86 -6.59 20.29 11.37
N GLU A 87 -6.61 20.65 10.09
CA GLU A 87 -7.83 20.83 9.30
C GLU A 87 -8.64 19.53 9.23
N THR A 88 -8.01 18.42 8.82
CA THR A 88 -8.66 17.11 8.72
C THR A 88 -9.15 16.58 10.06
N LEU A 89 -8.42 16.84 11.16
CA LEU A 89 -8.89 16.50 12.51
C LEU A 89 -10.14 17.29 12.90
N ARG A 90 -10.21 18.57 12.50
CA ARG A 90 -11.35 19.44 12.80
C ARG A 90 -12.61 18.99 12.05
N GLU A 91 -12.48 18.66 10.77
CA GLU A 91 -13.56 18.08 9.97
C GLU A 91 -14.06 16.76 10.57
N MET A 92 -13.14 15.85 10.90
CA MET A 92 -13.49 14.56 11.50
C MET A 92 -14.19 14.72 12.85
N THR A 93 -13.75 15.67 13.68
CA THR A 93 -14.39 15.99 14.95
C THR A 93 -15.82 16.50 14.76
N GLN A 94 -16.06 17.36 13.75
CA GLN A 94 -17.40 17.85 13.44
C GLN A 94 -18.32 16.72 12.96
N SER A 95 -17.82 15.81 12.11
CA SER A 95 -18.57 14.62 11.67
C SER A 95 -18.93 13.71 12.84
N ILE A 96 -17.97 13.39 13.73
CA ILE A 96 -18.20 12.56 14.91
C ILE A 96 -19.24 13.21 15.85
N LYS A 97 -19.23 14.54 16.01
CA LYS A 97 -20.25 15.24 16.81
C LYS A 97 -21.65 15.14 16.22
N ALA A 98 -21.77 15.14 14.89
CA ALA A 98 -23.06 15.12 14.20
C ALA A 98 -23.65 13.71 14.07
N GLN A 99 -22.81 12.70 13.79
CA GLN A 99 -23.25 11.34 13.42
C GLN A 99 -22.77 10.26 14.39
N GLY A 100 -21.93 10.62 15.37
CA GLY A 100 -21.25 9.65 16.21
C GLY A 100 -20.11 8.94 15.49
N VAL A 101 -19.58 7.90 16.11
CA VAL A 101 -18.53 7.04 15.54
C VAL A 101 -19.19 5.94 14.73
N LEU A 102 -19.04 5.98 13.40
CA LEU A 102 -19.70 5.03 12.49
C LEU A 102 -19.09 3.63 12.49
N VAL A 103 -17.79 3.53 12.74
CA VAL A 103 -17.05 2.26 12.69
C VAL A 103 -16.48 1.96 14.08
N PRO A 104 -16.71 0.75 14.63
CA PRO A 104 -16.11 0.37 15.90
C PRO A 104 -14.58 0.48 15.88
N LEU A 105 -14.02 0.91 17.02
CA LEU A 105 -12.58 1.00 17.18
C LEU A 105 -12.00 -0.35 17.59
N LEU A 106 -10.87 -0.71 16.98
CA LEU A 106 -10.12 -1.91 17.35
C LEU A 106 -9.23 -1.58 18.56
N VAL A 107 -9.47 -2.27 19.66
CA VAL A 107 -8.73 -2.12 20.92
C VAL A 107 -8.40 -3.50 21.48
N THR A 108 -7.27 -3.62 22.16
CA THR A 108 -6.72 -4.87 22.71
C THR A 108 -6.21 -4.63 24.12
#